data_AF-A0A2N7QNT2-F1
#
_entry.id   AF-A0A2N7QNT2-F1
#
_cell.length_a   1.000
_cell.length_b   1.000
_cell.length_c   1.000
_cell.angle_alpha   90.00
_cell.angle_beta   90.00
_cell.angle_gamma   90.00
#
_symmetry.space_group_name_H-M   'P 1'
#
loop_
_entity.id
_entity.type
_entity.pdbx_description
1 polymer ?
#
loop_
_entity_poly.entity_id
_entity_poly.type
_entity_poly.pdbx_seq_one_letter_code
_entity_poly.pdbx_strand_id
1 'polypeptide(L)'
;MPKLHPYEEQLDPLGFFQHGHPSRERVLEWFGLSESQAREIRKITPRDGPGLEPQDSLIAQLAYLANAVTMALAADSSKAHQWFLTRNPLLGDVAPLDMIKLGRIYRLETWIENARRDASD
;
A
#
# COMPACT_ATOMS: atom_id res chain seq x y z
N MET A 1 -10.63 29.51 -0.61
CA MET A 1 -9.24 29.02 -0.45
C MET A 1 -9.18 27.59 -1.00
N PRO A 2 -8.19 27.23 -1.83
CA PRO A 2 -8.12 25.88 -2.39
C PRO A 2 -7.81 24.88 -1.27
N LYS A 3 -8.51 23.74 -1.27
CA LYS A 3 -8.33 22.65 -0.31
C LYS A 3 -6.95 22.02 -0.53
N LEU A 4 -6.04 22.22 0.41
CA LEU A 4 -4.88 21.34 0.56
C LEU A 4 -5.44 19.97 0.93
N HIS A 5 -5.33 18.97 0.04
CA HIS A 5 -5.39 17.60 0.50
C HIS A 5 -4.06 17.34 1.24
N PRO A 6 -4.12 17.03 2.54
CA PRO A 6 -2.99 17.12 3.44
C PRO A 6 -2.17 15.83 3.36
N TYR A 7 -1.02 15.89 2.70
CA TYR A 7 0.07 15.00 3.08
C TYR A 7 0.73 15.59 4.33
N GLU A 8 -0.02 15.62 5.45
CA GLU A 8 0.57 15.80 6.79
C GLU A 8 1.72 14.81 6.89
N GLU A 9 2.96 15.31 7.05
CA GLU A 9 4.23 14.57 7.16
C GLU A 9 4.05 13.06 7.19
N GLN A 10 3.78 12.46 6.02
CA GLN A 10 3.39 11.07 6.01
C GLN A 10 4.65 10.28 6.32
N LEU A 11 4.70 9.76 7.54
CA LEU A 11 5.88 9.10 8.07
C LEU A 11 6.33 8.04 7.06
N ASP A 12 7.60 8.12 6.68
CA ASP A 12 8.24 7.25 5.69
C ASP A 12 9.28 6.36 6.38
N PRO A 13 8.87 5.48 7.31
CA PRO A 13 9.80 4.61 8.03
C PRO A 13 10.55 3.64 7.09
N LEU A 14 10.06 3.45 5.86
CA LEU A 14 10.70 2.61 4.84
C LEU A 14 11.64 3.40 3.91
N GLY A 15 11.67 4.74 3.99
CA GLY A 15 12.53 5.57 3.14
C GLY A 15 12.20 5.45 1.65
N PHE A 16 10.92 5.24 1.32
CA PHE A 16 10.45 5.12 -0.05
C PHE A 16 10.36 6.46 -0.77
N PHE A 17 10.12 7.56 -0.08
CA PHE A 17 9.88 8.86 -0.69
C PHE A 17 11.15 9.70 -0.73
N GLN A 18 11.42 10.29 -1.89
CA GLN A 18 12.45 11.28 -2.09
C GLN A 18 11.85 12.49 -2.82
N HIS A 19 11.97 13.68 -2.24
CA HIS A 19 11.37 14.92 -2.79
C HIS A 19 9.87 14.80 -3.10
N GLY A 20 9.11 14.07 -2.27
CA GLY A 20 7.67 13.86 -2.45
C GLY A 20 7.30 12.80 -3.51
N HIS A 21 8.29 12.11 -4.09
CA HIS A 21 8.07 11.06 -5.06
C HIS A 21 8.58 9.70 -4.54
N PRO A 22 7.79 8.63 -4.63
CA PRO A 22 8.24 7.31 -4.22
C PRO A 22 9.26 6.73 -5.21
N SER A 23 10.31 6.11 -4.70
CA SER A 23 11.28 5.34 -5.48
C SER A 23 10.64 4.04 -5.94
N ARG A 24 10.36 3.96 -7.24
CA ARG A 24 9.84 2.75 -7.90
C ARG A 24 10.67 1.52 -7.57
N GLU A 25 11.98 1.61 -7.73
CA GLU A 25 12.90 0.50 -7.50
C GLU A 25 12.77 -0.02 -6.07
N ARG A 26 12.87 0.86 -5.06
CA ARG A 26 12.79 0.48 -3.64
C ARG A 26 11.46 -0.15 -3.27
N VAL A 27 10.36 0.43 -3.75
CA VAL A 27 9.02 -0.08 -3.48
C VAL A 27 8.87 -1.48 -4.08
N LEU A 28 9.24 -1.66 -5.35
CA LEU A 28 9.12 -2.96 -6.01
C LEU A 28 10.03 -4.01 -5.38
N GLU A 29 11.27 -3.65 -5.03
CA GLU A 29 12.20 -4.51 -4.32
C GLU A 29 11.63 -4.97 -2.97
N TRP A 30 11.10 -4.04 -2.16
CA TRP A 30 10.52 -4.37 -0.86
C TRP A 30 9.31 -5.29 -0.95
N PHE A 31 8.48 -5.15 -2.00
CA PHE A 31 7.35 -6.05 -2.25
C PHE A 31 7.74 -7.35 -2.97
N GLY A 32 9.01 -7.52 -3.37
CA GLY A 32 9.44 -8.66 -4.19
C GLY A 32 8.76 -8.73 -5.56
N LEU A 33 8.44 -7.58 -6.15
CA LEU A 33 7.77 -7.45 -7.44
C LEU A 33 8.77 -7.07 -8.53
N SER A 34 8.70 -7.75 -9.67
CA SER A 34 9.39 -7.31 -10.89
C SER A 34 8.65 -6.15 -11.57
N GLU A 35 9.36 -5.37 -12.39
CA GLU A 35 8.76 -4.36 -13.27
C GLU A 35 7.65 -4.93 -14.17
N SER A 36 7.80 -6.18 -14.62
CA SER A 36 6.76 -6.83 -15.43
C SER A 36 5.50 -7.09 -14.62
N GLN A 37 5.63 -7.62 -13.40
CA GLN A 37 4.48 -7.82 -12.51
C GLN A 37 3.81 -6.49 -12.16
N ALA A 38 4.58 -5.44 -11.89
CA ALA A 38 4.03 -4.11 -11.62
C ALA A 38 3.24 -3.56 -12.81
N ARG A 39 3.72 -3.77 -14.06
CA ARG A 39 2.97 -3.40 -15.27
C ARG A 39 1.69 -4.20 -15.43
N GLU A 40 1.71 -5.49 -15.13
CA GLU A 40 0.51 -6.32 -15.21
C GLU A 40 -0.50 -5.92 -14.14
N ILE A 41 -0.08 -5.69 -12.89
CA ILE A 41 -0.96 -5.20 -11.81
C ILE A 41 -1.68 -3.91 -12.21
N ARG A 42 -0.99 -2.96 -12.85
CA ARG A 42 -1.60 -1.72 -13.36
C ARG A 42 -2.68 -1.94 -14.42
N LYS A 43 -2.66 -3.07 -15.13
CA LYS A 43 -3.65 -3.40 -16.17
C LYS A 43 -4.81 -4.22 -15.61
N ILE A 44 -4.71 -4.75 -14.40
CA ILE A 44 -5.76 -5.56 -13.80
C ILE A 44 -6.99 -4.70 -13.58
N THR A 45 -8.14 -5.17 -14.07
CA THR A 45 -9.43 -4.58 -13.74
C THR A 45 -9.68 -4.70 -12.24
N PRO A 46 -9.96 -3.60 -11.52
CA PRO A 46 -10.31 -3.65 -10.11
C PRO A 46 -11.49 -4.58 -9.87
N ARG A 47 -11.42 -5.37 -8.79
CA ARG A 47 -12.48 -6.33 -8.46
C ARG A 47 -13.45 -5.82 -7.40
N ASP A 48 -12.97 -4.97 -6.49
CA ASP A 48 -13.66 -4.67 -5.24
C ASP A 48 -13.92 -3.17 -5.04
N GLY A 49 -13.75 -2.35 -6.07
CA GLY A 49 -13.86 -0.89 -5.95
C GLY A 49 -13.47 -0.14 -7.21
N PRO A 50 -13.29 1.20 -7.13
CA PRO A 50 -12.79 1.99 -8.25
C PRO A 50 -11.41 1.53 -8.74
N GLY A 51 -11.10 1.95 -9.97
CA GLY A 51 -9.78 1.92 -10.60
C GLY A 51 -8.64 2.35 -9.69
N LEU A 52 -7.42 2.01 -10.09
CA LEU A 52 -6.32 2.95 -9.89
C LEU A 52 -6.70 4.20 -10.68
N GLU A 53 -7.03 5.31 -10.01
CA GLU A 53 -7.33 6.56 -10.69
C GLU A 53 -6.10 7.04 -11.48
N PRO A 54 -6.24 7.88 -12.52
CA PRO A 54 -5.10 8.38 -13.30
C PRO A 54 -4.04 9.13 -12.48
N GLN A 55 -4.43 9.59 -11.29
CA GLN A 55 -3.62 10.34 -10.33
C GLN A 55 -2.82 9.42 -9.39
N ASP A 56 -3.23 8.15 -9.27
CA ASP A 56 -2.62 7.18 -8.37
C ASP A 56 -1.63 6.30 -9.15
N SER A 57 -0.35 6.66 -9.04
CA SER A 57 0.67 5.71 -9.45
C SER A 57 0.63 4.50 -8.51
N LEU A 58 0.53 3.28 -9.06
CA LEU A 58 0.62 2.03 -8.29
C LEU A 58 1.77 2.07 -7.27
N ILE A 59 2.91 2.67 -7.65
CA ILE A 59 4.08 2.82 -6.79
C ILE A 59 3.79 3.69 -5.56
N ALA A 60 3.12 4.83 -5.74
CA ALA A 60 2.73 5.69 -4.64
C ALA A 60 1.76 4.99 -3.70
N GLN A 61 0.74 4.32 -4.25
CA GLN A 61 -0.22 3.59 -3.43
C GLN A 61 0.45 2.45 -2.64
N LEU A 62 1.32 1.66 -3.29
CA LEU A 62 2.09 0.62 -2.61
C LEU A 62 2.99 1.19 -1.50
N ALA A 63 3.67 2.30 -1.77
CA ALA A 63 4.51 2.97 -0.79
C ALA A 63 3.69 3.45 0.42
N TYR A 64 2.53 4.05 0.18
CA TYR A 64 1.64 4.51 1.25
C TYR A 64 1.09 3.36 2.09
N LEU A 65 0.62 2.27 1.46
CA LEU A 65 0.11 1.10 2.18
C LEU A 65 1.20 0.47 3.06
N ALA A 66 2.41 0.31 2.52
CA ALA A 66 3.53 -0.26 3.25
C ALA A 66 3.96 0.61 4.44
N ASN A 67 4.07 1.93 4.24
CA ASN A 67 4.38 2.86 5.33
C ASN A 67 3.29 2.88 6.41
N ALA A 68 2.00 2.88 6.03
CA ALA A 68 0.90 2.86 6.97
C ALA A 68 0.91 1.60 7.87
N VAL A 69 1.10 0.42 7.27
CA VAL A 69 1.22 -0.84 8.01
C VAL A 69 2.47 -0.86 8.88
N THR A 70 3.60 -0.36 8.37
CA THR A 70 4.85 -0.27 9.14
C THR A 70 4.68 0.60 10.37
N MET A 71 4.00 1.74 10.25
CA MET A 71 3.67 2.59 11.39
C MET A 71 2.76 1.88 12.40
N ALA A 72 1.75 1.14 11.94
CA ALA A 72 0.87 0.35 12.81
C ALA A 72 1.61 -0.78 13.55
N LEU A 73 2.75 -1.23 13.02
CA LEU A 73 3.60 -2.27 13.60
C LEU A 73 4.83 -1.69 14.31
N ALA A 74 4.69 -0.51 14.92
CA ALA A 74 5.74 0.16 15.71
C ALA A 74 7.02 0.43 14.89
N ALA A 75 6.86 0.86 13.63
CA ALA A 75 7.94 1.13 12.68
C ALA A 75 8.84 -0.09 12.36
N ASP A 76 8.35 -1.31 12.60
CA ASP A 76 9.10 -2.55 12.32
C ASP A 76 8.90 -2.99 10.86
N SER A 77 9.84 -2.62 10.01
CA SER A 77 9.86 -2.96 8.58
C SER A 77 9.80 -4.48 8.34
N SER A 78 10.46 -5.29 9.17
CA SER A 78 10.49 -6.74 9.00
C SER A 78 9.11 -7.35 9.27
N LYS A 79 8.44 -6.92 10.35
CA LYS A 79 7.06 -7.36 10.65
C LYS A 79 6.08 -6.91 9.59
N ALA A 80 6.20 -5.68 9.11
CA ALA A 80 5.35 -5.17 8.04
C ALA A 80 5.53 -6.00 6.76
N HIS A 81 6.78 -6.25 6.35
CA HIS A 81 7.06 -7.08 5.18
C HIS A 81 6.45 -8.49 5.34
N GLN A 82 6.65 -9.14 6.50
CA GLN A 82 6.04 -10.44 6.79
C GLN A 82 4.51 -10.40 6.78
N TRP A 83 3.89 -9.33 7.28
CA TRP A 83 2.44 -9.15 7.26
C TRP A 83 1.89 -9.13 5.83
N PHE A 84 2.58 -8.49 4.88
CA PHE A 84 2.17 -8.49 3.47
C PHE A 84 2.27 -9.86 2.79
N LEU A 85 3.18 -10.72 3.27
CA LEU A 85 3.39 -12.07 2.74
C LEU A 85 2.52 -13.14 3.42
N THR A 86 1.98 -12.84 4.61
CA THR A 86 1.26 -13.82 5.42
C THR A 86 -0.24 -13.76 5.14
N ARG A 87 -0.89 -14.92 5.03
CA ARG A 87 -2.36 -14.99 4.87
C ARG A 87 -3.03 -14.38 6.09
N ASN A 88 -3.98 -13.48 5.86
CA ASN A 88 -4.70 -12.80 6.92
C ASN A 88 -6.17 -13.23 6.90
N PRO A 89 -6.68 -13.92 7.95
CA PRO A 89 -8.08 -14.31 8.05
C PRO A 89 -9.06 -13.14 7.95
N LEU A 90 -8.66 -11.95 8.43
CA LEU A 90 -9.48 -10.72 8.37
C LEU A 90 -9.61 -10.17 6.95
N LEU A 91 -8.75 -10.61 6.04
CA LEU A 91 -8.78 -10.30 4.60
C LEU A 91 -9.36 -11.45 3.76
N GLY A 92 -10.06 -12.39 4.41
CA GLY A 92 -10.62 -13.56 3.74
C GLY A 92 -9.59 -14.67 3.51
N ASP A 93 -8.62 -14.81 4.41
CA ASP A 93 -7.53 -15.79 4.36
C ASP A 93 -6.66 -15.65 3.09
N VAL A 94 -6.37 -14.41 2.71
CA VAL A 94 -5.50 -14.06 1.58
C VAL A 94 -4.37 -13.18 2.09
N ALA A 95 -3.17 -13.33 1.52
CA ALA A 95 -2.06 -12.44 1.82
C ALA A 95 -2.29 -11.06 1.18
N PRO A 96 -1.97 -9.94 1.87
CA PRO A 96 -2.12 -8.60 1.30
C PRO A 96 -1.41 -8.41 -0.06
N LEU A 97 -0.22 -9.00 -0.25
CA LEU A 97 0.48 -8.98 -1.54
C LEU A 97 -0.32 -9.68 -2.65
N ASP A 98 -1.02 -10.76 -2.33
CA ASP A 98 -1.86 -11.46 -3.30
C ASP A 98 -3.13 -10.65 -3.61
N MET A 99 -3.70 -9.95 -2.63
CA MET A 99 -4.80 -9.00 -2.90
C MET A 99 -4.39 -7.94 -3.92
N ILE A 100 -3.17 -7.40 -3.80
CA ILE A 100 -2.61 -6.46 -4.77
C ILE A 100 -2.54 -7.10 -6.17
N LYS A 101 -1.95 -8.29 -6.26
CA LYS A 101 -1.82 -9.05 -7.52
C LYS A 101 -3.15 -9.47 -8.14
N LEU A 102 -4.24 -9.50 -7.37
CA LEU A 102 -5.57 -9.89 -7.82
C LEU A 102 -6.48 -8.70 -8.17
N GLY A 103 -6.00 -7.46 -8.04
CA GLY A 103 -6.80 -6.26 -8.29
C GLY A 103 -7.75 -5.91 -7.15
N ARG A 104 -7.43 -6.33 -5.92
CA ARG A 104 -8.18 -6.05 -4.69
C ARG A 104 -7.51 -4.99 -3.83
N ILE A 105 -6.74 -4.09 -4.44
CA ILE A 105 -5.97 -3.04 -3.74
C ILE A 105 -6.90 -2.10 -2.97
N TYR A 106 -7.99 -1.65 -3.58
CA TYR A 106 -8.97 -0.77 -2.92
C TYR A 106 -9.52 -1.37 -1.62
N ARG A 107 -9.82 -2.67 -1.62
CA ARG A 107 -10.29 -3.37 -0.42
C ARG A 107 -9.23 -3.43 0.66
N LEU A 108 -7.97 -3.68 0.28
CA LEU A 108 -6.84 -3.68 1.21
C LEU A 108 -6.62 -2.30 1.82
N GLU A 109 -6.64 -1.26 1.00
CA GLU A 109 -6.51 0.14 1.43
C GLU A 109 -7.61 0.52 2.42
N THR A 110 -8.87 0.23 2.08
CA THR A 110 -10.02 0.50 2.96
C THR A 110 -9.87 -0.22 4.30
N TRP A 111 -9.40 -1.47 4.29
CA TRP A 111 -9.17 -2.24 5.51
C TRP A 111 -8.09 -1.60 6.40
N ILE A 112 -6.96 -1.20 5.82
CA ILE A 112 -5.86 -0.55 6.54
C ILE A 112 -6.30 0.79 7.13
N GLU A 113 -7.02 1.59 6.35
CA GLU A 113 -7.51 2.89 6.79
C GLU A 113 -8.53 2.77 7.93
N ASN A 114 -9.47 1.82 7.82
CA ASN A 114 -10.42 1.55 8.91
C ASN A 114 -9.69 1.07 10.17
N ALA A 115 -8.75 0.14 10.05
CA ALA A 115 -7.96 -0.34 11.18
C ALA A 115 -7.16 0.80 11.86
N ARG A 116 -6.66 1.78 11.09
CA ARG A 116 -6.00 2.98 11.63
C ARG A 116 -6.94 3.88 12.41
N ARG A 117 -8.17 4.08 11.93
CA ARG A 117 -9.19 4.87 12.61
C ARG A 117 -9.58 4.22 13.93
N ASP A 118 -9.89 2.92 13.89
CA ASP A 118 -10.27 2.15 15.08
C ASP A 118 -9.16 2.12 16.15
N ALA A 119 -7.89 2.24 15.76
CA ALA A 119 -6.76 2.30 16.68
C ALA A 119 -6.51 3.69 17.29
N SER A 120 -7.20 4.73 16.78
CA SER A 120 -7.07 6.12 17.24
C SER A 120 -8.20 6.56 18.17
N ASP A 121 -9.24 5.74 18.32
CA ASP A 121 -10.38 5.90 19.24
C ASP A 121 -10.16 5.12 20.56
#